data_AF-A0A7S2P300-F1
#
_entry.id   AF-A0A7S2P300-F1
#
_cell.length_a   1.000
_cell.length_b   1.000
_cell.length_c   1.000
_cell.angle_alpha   90.00
_cell.angle_beta   90.00
_cell.angle_gamma   90.00
#
_symmetry.space_group_name_H-M   'P 1'
#
loop_
_entity.id
_entity.type
_entity.pdbx_description
1 polymer ?
#
loop_
_entity_poly.entity_id
_entity_poly.type
_entity_poly.pdbx_seq_one_letter_code
_entity_poly.pdbx_strand_id
1 'polypeptide(L)'
;EVYHLEQAAIGGDRGARYNLGCTEAENGNFERAVKHWIIAAQLGDDASIQVLKQCYADGKINKEDFAAALRAYQAAANAAKSPQRDEAERDAARVKWDR
;
A
#
# COMPACT_ATOMS: atom_id res chain seq x y z
N GLU A 1 6.41 -20.40 0.44
CA GLU A 1 6.45 -19.33 -0.57
C GLU A 1 5.90 -17.98 -0.04
N VAL A 2 6.26 -17.59 1.20
CA VAL A 2 5.82 -16.31 1.82
C VAL A 2 6.98 -15.30 1.88
N TYR A 3 8.21 -15.81 1.85
CA TYR A 3 9.44 -15.05 2.07
C TYR A 3 9.76 -14.02 0.97
N HIS A 4 9.43 -14.33 -0.30
CA HIS A 4 9.67 -13.41 -1.41
C HIS A 4 8.67 -12.24 -1.42
N LEU A 5 7.44 -12.46 -0.98
CA LEU A 5 6.41 -11.44 -0.92
C LEU A 5 6.63 -10.48 0.25
N GLU A 6 7.15 -10.95 1.38
CA GLU A 6 7.57 -10.08 2.51
C GLU A 6 8.76 -9.18 2.15
N GLN A 7 9.71 -9.66 1.34
CA GLN A 7 10.83 -8.85 0.84
C GLN A 7 10.39 -7.84 -0.24
N ALA A 8 9.50 -8.22 -1.16
CA ALA A 8 8.92 -7.30 -2.15
C ALA A 8 8.04 -6.21 -1.49
N ALA A 9 7.39 -6.57 -0.38
CA ALA A 9 6.66 -5.66 0.48
C ALA A 9 7.57 -4.63 1.17
N ILE A 10 8.83 -4.98 1.48
CA ILE A 10 9.89 -4.03 1.92
C ILE A 10 10.35 -3.17 0.73
N GLY A 11 10.31 -3.70 -0.50
CA GLY A 11 10.61 -3.00 -1.75
C GLY A 11 9.49 -2.08 -2.29
N GLY A 12 8.33 -2.03 -1.64
CA GLY A 12 7.24 -1.10 -1.99
C GLY A 12 6.29 -1.56 -3.11
N ASP A 13 6.30 -2.84 -3.50
CA ASP A 13 5.31 -3.33 -4.47
C ASP A 13 3.92 -3.51 -3.82
N ARG A 14 3.03 -2.57 -4.10
CA ARG A 14 1.63 -2.56 -3.64
C ARG A 14 0.84 -3.79 -4.09
N GLY A 15 1.12 -4.34 -5.27
CA GLY A 15 0.42 -5.51 -5.81
C GLY A 15 0.73 -6.80 -5.04
N ALA A 16 1.99 -7.01 -4.70
CA ALA A 16 2.41 -8.15 -3.87
C ALA A 16 1.72 -8.17 -2.50
N ARG A 17 1.59 -7.01 -1.83
CA ARG A 17 0.90 -6.92 -0.53
C ARG A 17 -0.60 -7.19 -0.64
N TYR A 18 -1.26 -6.71 -1.70
CA TYR A 18 -2.67 -7.00 -1.96
C TYR A 18 -2.91 -8.51 -2.09
N ASN A 19 -2.11 -9.19 -2.91
CA ASN A 19 -2.21 -10.63 -3.12
C ASN A 19 -2.00 -11.42 -1.83
N LEU A 20 -1.04 -11.01 -0.99
CA LEU A 20 -0.82 -11.66 0.31
C LEU A 20 -2.05 -11.53 1.22
N GLY A 21 -2.72 -10.37 1.18
CA GLY A 21 -3.97 -10.17 1.89
C GLY A 21 -5.07 -11.11 1.40
N CYS A 22 -5.21 -11.31 0.09
CA CYS A 22 -6.15 -12.27 -0.47
C CYS A 22 -5.85 -13.71 -0.03
N THR A 23 -4.58 -14.14 -0.10
CA THR A 23 -4.17 -15.48 0.36
C THR A 23 -4.46 -15.72 1.84
N GLU A 24 -4.20 -14.74 2.71
CA GLU A 24 -4.53 -14.85 4.13
C GLU A 24 -6.05 -14.89 4.36
N ALA A 25 -6.84 -14.17 3.57
CA ALA A 25 -8.30 -14.21 3.66
C ALA A 25 -8.86 -15.57 3.22
N GLU A 26 -8.31 -16.15 2.14
CA GLU A 26 -8.66 -17.51 1.67
C GLU A 26 -8.32 -18.59 2.69
N ASN A 27 -7.21 -18.41 3.43
CA ASN A 27 -6.82 -19.29 4.53
C ASN A 27 -7.63 -19.08 5.82
N GLY A 28 -8.61 -18.17 5.81
CA GLY A 28 -9.44 -17.83 6.98
C GLY A 28 -8.75 -16.90 7.99
N ASN A 29 -7.53 -16.44 7.72
CA ASN A 29 -6.77 -15.54 8.58
C ASN A 29 -7.12 -14.07 8.32
N PHE A 30 -8.39 -13.73 8.51
CA PHE A 30 -8.93 -12.43 8.09
C PHE A 30 -8.25 -11.23 8.77
N GLU A 31 -7.87 -11.36 10.05
CA GLU A 31 -7.13 -10.31 10.76
C GLU A 31 -5.76 -10.02 10.14
N ARG A 32 -5.10 -11.04 9.58
CA ARG A 32 -3.83 -10.86 8.86
C ARG A 32 -4.07 -10.25 7.50
N ALA A 33 -5.10 -10.71 6.78
CA ALA A 33 -5.51 -10.17 5.49
C ALA A 33 -5.73 -8.65 5.54
N VAL A 34 -6.50 -8.19 6.54
CA VAL A 34 -6.77 -6.77 6.79
C VAL A 34 -5.47 -5.98 6.97
N LYS A 35 -4.49 -6.49 7.74
CA LYS A 35 -3.21 -5.81 7.94
C LYS A 35 -2.45 -5.65 6.62
N HIS A 36 -2.46 -6.66 5.76
CA HIS A 36 -1.82 -6.57 4.45
C HIS A 36 -2.49 -5.52 3.55
N TRP A 37 -3.82 -5.48 3.52
CA TRP A 37 -4.56 -4.47 2.75
C TRP A 37 -4.38 -3.05 3.32
N ILE A 38 -4.29 -2.87 4.65
CA ILE A 38 -3.99 -1.56 5.25
C ILE A 38 -2.64 -1.06 4.75
N ILE A 39 -1.61 -1.90 4.76
CA ILE A 39 -0.27 -1.47 4.33
C ILE A 39 -0.24 -1.22 2.82
N ALA A 40 -0.91 -2.03 2.01
CA ALA A 40 -1.02 -1.78 0.58
C ALA A 40 -1.77 -0.46 0.29
N ALA A 41 -2.85 -0.17 1.01
CA ALA A 41 -3.55 1.11 0.92
C ALA A 41 -2.66 2.29 1.36
N GLN A 42 -1.85 2.12 2.42
CA GLN A 42 -0.84 3.11 2.83
C GLN A 42 0.23 3.38 1.76
N LEU A 43 0.41 2.47 0.80
CA LEU A 43 1.30 2.65 -0.36
C LEU A 43 0.56 3.22 -1.58
N GLY A 44 -0.71 3.61 -1.44
CA GLY A 44 -1.51 4.16 -2.54
C GLY A 44 -2.14 3.09 -3.44
N ASP A 45 -2.43 1.90 -2.91
CA ASP A 45 -3.16 0.88 -3.66
C ASP A 45 -4.67 1.07 -3.62
N ASP A 46 -5.27 1.31 -4.79
CA ASP A 46 -6.70 1.51 -4.94
C ASP A 46 -7.52 0.24 -4.65
N ALA A 47 -7.02 -0.93 -5.06
CA ALA A 47 -7.73 -2.19 -4.86
C ALA A 47 -7.87 -2.53 -3.37
N SER A 48 -6.80 -2.31 -2.61
CA SER A 48 -6.77 -2.55 -1.16
C SER A 48 -7.75 -1.67 -0.39
N ILE A 49 -7.92 -0.38 -0.76
CA ILE A 49 -8.90 0.46 -0.07
C ILE A 49 -10.35 0.07 -0.40
N GLN A 50 -10.61 -0.44 -1.61
CA GLN A 50 -11.94 -0.98 -1.96
C GLN A 50 -12.26 -2.23 -1.13
N VAL A 51 -11.30 -3.14 -0.96
CA VAL A 51 -11.49 -4.32 -0.12
C VAL A 51 -11.69 -3.95 1.34
N LEU A 52 -10.91 -2.99 1.87
CA LEU A 52 -11.12 -2.49 3.23
C LEU A 52 -12.50 -1.85 3.41
N LYS A 53 -12.98 -1.10 2.41
CA LYS A 53 -14.34 -0.54 2.45
C LYS A 53 -15.41 -1.63 2.55
N GLN A 54 -15.22 -2.75 1.84
CA GLN A 54 -16.13 -3.89 1.91
C GLN A 54 -16.03 -4.60 3.26
N CYS A 55 -14.82 -4.77 3.80
CA CYS A 55 -14.62 -5.29 5.16
C CYS A 55 -15.28 -4.42 6.23
N TYR A 56 -15.30 -3.10 6.05
CA TYR A 56 -15.99 -2.17 6.95
C TYR A 56 -17.51 -2.33 6.85
N ALA A 57 -18.05 -2.45 5.63
CA ALA A 57 -19.48 -2.71 5.41
C ALA A 57 -19.93 -4.05 6.02
N ASP A 58 -19.06 -5.06 6.00
CA ASP A 58 -19.29 -6.37 6.63
C ASP A 58 -19.11 -6.34 8.17
N GLY A 59 -18.66 -5.23 8.75
CA GLY A 59 -18.37 -5.12 10.19
C GLY A 59 -17.12 -5.87 10.66
N LYS A 60 -16.24 -6.27 9.74
CA LYS A 60 -14.98 -7.00 10.04
C LYS A 60 -13.84 -6.10 10.49
N ILE A 61 -13.92 -4.81 10.18
CA ILE A 61 -13.00 -3.79 10.66
C ILE A 61 -13.78 -2.67 11.35
N ASN A 62 -13.20 -2.10 12.39
CA ASN A 62 -13.80 -0.96 13.07
C ASN A 62 -13.66 0.31 12.20
N LYS A 63 -14.45 1.33 12.55
CA LYS A 63 -14.47 2.62 11.84
C LYS A 63 -13.14 3.35 11.91
N GLU A 64 -12.43 3.21 13.02
CA GLU A 64 -11.18 3.94 13.31
C GLU A 64 -10.04 3.44 12.42
N ASP A 65 -9.89 2.13 12.30
CA ASP A 65 -8.93 1.45 11.44
C ASP A 65 -9.18 1.78 9.97
N PHE A 66 -10.45 1.74 9.54
CA PHE A 66 -10.81 2.12 8.17
C PHE A 66 -10.49 3.60 7.90
N ALA A 67 -10.79 4.50 8.83
CA ALA A 67 -10.49 5.92 8.69
C ALA A 67 -8.97 6.19 8.68
N ALA A 68 -8.20 5.49 9.50
CA ALA A 68 -6.74 5.59 9.53
C ALA A 68 -6.13 5.12 8.19
N ALA A 69 -6.59 3.99 7.66
CA ALA A 69 -6.14 3.47 6.37
C ALA A 69 -6.46 4.45 5.22
N LEU A 70 -7.67 5.03 5.21
CA LEU A 70 -8.08 5.99 4.19
C LEU A 70 -7.25 7.28 4.22
N ARG A 71 -6.97 7.81 5.43
CA ARG A 71 -6.10 8.99 5.59
C ARG A 71 -4.70 8.73 5.08
N ALA A 72 -4.14 7.56 5.40
CA ALA A 72 -2.80 7.22 4.96
C ALA A 72 -2.72 6.96 3.44
N TYR A 73 -3.74 6.34 2.84
CA TYR A 73 -3.87 6.23 1.39
C TYR A 73 -3.91 7.61 0.72
N GLN A 74 -4.69 8.57 1.25
CA GLN A 74 -4.71 9.95 0.74
C GLN A 74 -3.37 10.66 0.90
N ALA A 75 -2.67 10.44 2.02
CA ALA A 75 -1.32 10.99 2.23
C ALA A 75 -0.33 10.42 1.22
N ALA A 76 -0.39 9.12 0.92
CA ALA A 76 0.44 8.47 -0.10
C ALA A 76 0.13 8.99 -1.51
N ALA A 77 -1.16 9.13 -1.85
CA ALA A 77 -1.58 9.71 -3.13
C ALA A 77 -1.14 11.18 -3.28
N ASN A 78 -1.16 11.96 -2.19
CA ASN A 78 -0.65 13.34 -2.18
C ASN A 78 0.87 13.39 -2.26
N ALA A 79 1.59 12.50 -1.57
CA ALA A 79 3.05 12.40 -1.66
C ALA A 79 3.50 12.00 -3.08
N ALA A 80 2.76 11.11 -3.75
CA ALA A 80 3.02 10.76 -5.15
C ALA A 80 2.76 11.92 -6.13
N LYS A 81 1.89 12.87 -5.77
CA LYS A 81 1.60 14.09 -6.56
C LYS A 81 2.50 15.27 -6.18
N SER A 82 3.13 15.22 -5.02
CA SER A 82 3.96 16.30 -4.50
C SER A 82 5.34 16.25 -5.19
N PRO A 83 5.91 17.40 -5.61
CA PRO A 83 7.06 17.51 -6.52
C PRO A 83 8.40 17.01 -5.96
N GLN A 84 8.45 16.15 -4.93
CA GLN A 84 9.71 15.54 -4.49
C GLN A 84 10.27 14.49 -5.49
N ARG A 85 9.55 14.20 -6.59
CA ARG A 85 10.15 13.60 -7.79
C ARG A 85 11.01 14.57 -8.61
N ASP A 86 10.89 15.89 -8.43
CA ASP A 86 11.80 16.84 -9.10
C ASP A 86 13.23 16.73 -8.57
N GLU A 87 13.46 16.29 -7.33
CA GLU A 87 14.82 16.23 -6.78
C GLU A 87 15.57 14.98 -7.23
N ALA A 88 14.87 13.84 -7.38
CA ALA A 88 15.44 12.61 -7.93
C ALA A 88 15.73 12.69 -9.44
N GLU A 89 14.91 13.40 -10.22
CA GLU A 89 15.18 13.65 -11.65
C GLU A 89 16.19 14.79 -11.87
N ARG A 90 16.23 15.83 -11.02
CA ARG A 90 17.26 16.88 -11.11
C ARG A 90 18.65 16.34 -10.79
N ASP A 91 18.79 15.44 -9.81
CA ASP A 91 20.09 14.83 -9.52
C ASP A 91 20.53 13.89 -10.66
N ALA A 92 19.59 13.14 -11.27
CA ALA A 92 19.85 12.33 -12.47
C ALA A 92 20.19 13.17 -13.72
N ALA A 93 19.64 14.39 -13.84
CA ALA A 93 19.97 15.33 -14.92
C ALA A 93 21.32 16.04 -14.71
N ARG A 94 21.75 16.24 -13.46
CA ARG A 94 23.05 16.82 -13.12
C ARG A 94 24.22 15.90 -13.48
N VAL A 95 24.04 14.58 -13.32
CA VAL A 95 25.03 13.56 -13.74
C VAL A 95 25.21 13.51 -15.26
N LYS A 96 24.23 13.98 -16.06
CA LYS A 96 24.29 14.00 -17.53
C LYS A 96 25.06 15.18 -18.14
N TRP A 97 25.35 16.23 -17.37
CA TRP A 97 26.08 17.42 -17.84
C TRP A 97 27.56 17.45 -17.43
N ASP A 98 27.97 16.58 -16.51
CA ASP A 98 29.34 16.45 -16.00
C ASP A 98 30.15 15.34 -16.73
N ARG A 99 29.76 14.98 -17.97
CA ARG A 99 30.46 14.01 -18.82
C ARG A 99 30.74 14.53 -20.22
#